data_AF-A0A965WRB3-F1
#
_entry.id   AF-A0A965WRB3-F1
#
_cell.length_a   1.000
_cell.length_b   1.000
_cell.length_c   1.000
_cell.angle_alpha   90.00
_cell.angle_beta   90.00
_cell.angle_gamma   90.00
#
_symmetry.space_group_name_H-M   'P 1'
#
loop_
_entity.id
_entity.type
_entity.pdbx_description
1 polymer ?
#
loop_
_entity_poly.entity_id
_entity_poly.type
_entity_poly.pdbx_seq_one_letter_code
_entity_poly.pdbx_strand_id
1 'polypeptide(L)'
;VGCLGLVKALNNFDPRHKVMFSTYAVRMIIGEIRRYIREWSSLKVNRSLRDTAYQAMQARERLLASDIEDPTLHDIAAEMKVPIREVVCALDAIADPISLYEPAFNDGEDSLLVMDQLSDGKLQEERWVEMLDLKNAIRSLPSKEKDVLMMRYFEGKTQIEVSTISGISQAQVSRLENNAIAKLRRDIAEVY
;
A
#
# COMPACT_ATOMS: atom_id res chain seq x y z
N VAL A 1 -23.81 16.40 -12.46
CA VAL A 1 -24.53 15.39 -11.63
C VAL A 1 -26.03 15.71 -11.50
N GLY A 2 -26.42 16.88 -10.96
CA GLY A 2 -27.85 17.23 -10.82
C GLY A 2 -28.66 17.21 -12.12
N CYS A 3 -28.08 17.67 -13.23
CA CYS A 3 -28.73 17.61 -14.55
C CYS A 3 -29.04 16.17 -15.01
N LEU A 4 -28.20 15.20 -14.64
CA LEU A 4 -28.44 13.78 -14.93
C LEU A 4 -29.68 13.27 -14.18
N GLY A 5 -29.84 13.68 -12.93
CA GLY A 5 -31.03 13.38 -12.13
C GLY A 5 -32.30 14.00 -12.70
N LEU A 6 -32.20 15.21 -13.26
CA LEU A 6 -33.31 15.86 -13.96
C LEU A 6 -33.71 15.11 -15.25
N VAL A 7 -32.73 14.69 -16.06
CA VAL A 7 -32.99 13.87 -17.27
C VAL A 7 -33.63 12.54 -16.91
N LYS A 8 -33.15 11.87 -15.86
CA LYS A 8 -33.77 10.62 -15.34
C LYS A 8 -35.20 10.85 -14.85
N ALA A 9 -35.47 11.99 -14.21
CA ALA A 9 -36.82 12.34 -13.81
C ALA A 9 -37.74 12.56 -15.02
N LEU A 10 -37.26 13.27 -16.05
CA LEU A 10 -38.02 13.54 -17.27
C LEU A 10 -38.38 12.25 -18.03
N ASN A 11 -37.44 11.30 -18.12
CA ASN A 11 -37.67 10.04 -18.83
C ASN A 11 -38.64 9.07 -18.13
N ASN A 12 -38.77 9.16 -16.81
CA ASN A 12 -39.50 8.18 -16.00
C ASN A 12 -40.74 8.76 -15.28
N PHE A 13 -41.12 10.01 -15.58
CA PHE A 13 -42.28 10.63 -14.96
C PHE A 13 -43.57 10.24 -15.69
N ASP A 14 -44.55 9.71 -14.96
CA ASP A 14 -45.90 9.46 -15.48
C ASP A 14 -46.90 10.50 -14.93
N PRO A 15 -47.47 11.37 -15.80
CA PRO A 15 -48.47 12.36 -15.42
C PRO A 15 -49.76 11.77 -14.80
N ARG A 16 -50.04 10.48 -15.01
CA ARG A 16 -51.23 9.80 -14.45
C ARG A 16 -51.23 9.75 -12.92
N HIS A 17 -50.07 9.87 -12.28
CA HIS A 17 -49.94 9.85 -10.82
C HIS A 17 -50.45 11.11 -10.10
N LYS A 18 -51.00 12.11 -10.81
CA LYS A 18 -51.58 13.35 -10.24
C LYS A 18 -50.66 14.07 -9.24
N VAL A 19 -49.35 14.03 -9.46
CA VAL A 19 -48.35 14.76 -8.69
C VAL A 19 -47.63 15.76 -9.57
N MET A 20 -47.18 16.87 -9.00
CA MET A 20 -46.38 17.85 -9.73
C MET A 20 -45.03 17.24 -10.09
N PHE A 21 -44.56 17.45 -11.33
CA PHE A 21 -43.25 16.99 -11.81
C PHE A 21 -42.11 17.39 -10.85
N SER A 22 -42.15 18.62 -10.32
CA SER A 22 -41.18 19.11 -9.34
C SER A 22 -41.05 18.21 -8.10
N THR A 23 -42.16 17.66 -7.61
CA THR A 23 -42.19 16.75 -6.45
C THR A 23 -41.40 15.46 -6.71
N TYR A 24 -41.47 14.94 -7.93
CA TYR A 24 -40.74 13.75 -8.36
C TYR A 24 -39.28 14.07 -8.71
N ALA A 25 -39.06 15.11 -9.51
CA ALA A 25 -37.75 15.51 -10.00
C ALA A 25 -36.78 15.86 -8.87
N VAL A 26 -37.25 16.54 -7.81
CA VAL A 26 -36.41 16.88 -6.66
C VAL A 26 -35.84 15.62 -5.99
N ARG A 27 -36.64 14.57 -5.80
CA ARG A 27 -36.14 13.30 -5.22
C ARG A 27 -35.08 12.64 -6.11
N MET A 28 -35.28 12.66 -7.43
CA MET A 28 -34.33 12.09 -8.39
C MET A 28 -33.02 12.87 -8.46
N ILE A 29 -33.08 14.21 -8.47
CA ILE A 29 -31.91 15.09 -8.49
C ILE A 29 -31.08 14.92 -7.22
N ILE A 30 -31.72 14.97 -6.05
CA ILE A 30 -31.04 14.75 -4.75
C ILE A 30 -30.44 13.35 -4.69
N GLY A 31 -31.14 12.34 -5.21
CA GLY A 31 -30.65 10.96 -5.28
C GLY A 31 -29.35 10.84 -6.07
N GLU A 32 -29.28 11.43 -7.26
CA GLU A 32 -28.05 11.42 -8.08
C GLU A 32 -26.90 12.21 -7.44
N ILE A 33 -27.19 13.36 -6.80
CA ILE A 33 -26.17 14.13 -6.08
C ILE A 33 -25.61 13.32 -4.90
N ARG A 34 -26.48 12.74 -4.07
CA ARG A 34 -26.05 11.89 -2.94
C ARG A 34 -25.27 10.66 -3.42
N ARG A 35 -25.68 10.06 -4.54
CA ARG A 35 -24.95 8.95 -5.15
C ARG A 35 -23.55 9.38 -5.56
N TYR A 36 -23.42 10.49 -6.27
CA TYR A 36 -22.12 11.00 -6.70
C TYR A 36 -21.20 11.32 -5.53
N ILE A 37 -21.68 12.02 -4.50
CA ILE A 37 -20.88 12.35 -3.31
C ILE A 37 -20.39 11.06 -2.61
N ARG A 38 -21.21 10.00 -2.56
CA ARG A 38 -20.78 8.71 -2.01
C ARG A 38 -19.74 8.00 -2.88
N GLU A 39 -19.81 8.15 -4.19
CA GLU A 39 -18.88 7.51 -5.14
C GLU A 39 -17.59 8.33 -5.35
N TRP A 40 -17.60 9.61 -5.02
CA TRP A 40 -16.46 10.52 -5.11
C TRP A 40 -15.64 10.44 -3.81
N SER A 41 -14.89 9.35 -3.63
CA SER A 41 -13.79 9.30 -2.67
C SER A 41 -12.47 9.15 -3.41
N SER A 42 -11.41 9.79 -2.91
CA SER A 42 -10.04 9.71 -3.44
C SER A 42 -9.56 8.26 -3.54
N LEU A 43 -10.05 7.40 -2.64
CA LEU A 43 -9.84 5.96 -2.65
C LEU A 43 -11.15 5.22 -2.91
N LYS A 44 -11.13 4.26 -3.83
CA LYS A 44 -12.29 3.40 -4.10
C LYS A 44 -12.36 2.30 -3.04
N VAL A 45 -13.34 2.43 -2.14
CA VAL A 45 -13.59 1.46 -1.06
C VAL A 45 -14.68 0.48 -1.48
N ASN A 46 -14.57 -0.79 -1.06
CA ASN A 46 -15.63 -1.77 -1.25
C ASN A 46 -16.91 -1.34 -0.53
N ARG A 47 -18.07 -1.48 -1.19
CA ARG A 47 -19.37 -1.11 -0.62
C ARG A 47 -19.66 -1.76 0.73
N SER A 48 -19.35 -3.05 0.90
CA SER A 48 -19.59 -3.78 2.16
C SER A 48 -18.80 -3.19 3.32
N LEU A 49 -17.54 -2.78 3.08
CA LEU A 49 -16.71 -2.13 4.11
C LEU A 49 -17.27 -0.77 4.48
N ARG A 50 -17.72 0.01 3.49
CA ARG A 50 -18.31 1.33 3.72
C ARG A 50 -19.64 1.24 4.49
N ASP A 51 -20.48 0.27 4.15
CA ASP A 51 -21.73 0.01 4.86
C ASP A 51 -21.45 -0.38 6.32
N THR A 52 -20.45 -1.24 6.55
CA THR A 52 -20.00 -1.63 7.91
C THR A 52 -19.50 -0.42 8.70
N ALA A 53 -18.72 0.47 8.07
CA ALA A 53 -18.21 1.68 8.70
C ALA A 53 -19.34 2.65 9.10
N TYR A 54 -20.36 2.81 8.25
CA TYR A 54 -21.54 3.62 8.59
C TYR A 54 -22.36 3.00 9.74
N GLN A 55 -22.49 1.67 9.78
CA GLN A 55 -23.13 0.99 10.91
C GLN A 55 -22.33 1.18 12.20
N ALA A 56 -20.99 1.17 12.14
CA ALA A 56 -20.12 1.44 13.29
C ALA A 56 -20.26 2.87 13.80
N MET A 57 -20.35 3.87 12.91
CA MET A 57 -20.61 5.26 13.29
C MET A 57 -21.97 5.42 13.97
N GLN A 58 -23.03 4.78 13.45
CA GLN A 58 -24.35 4.81 14.07
C GLN A 58 -24.39 4.09 15.41
N ALA A 59 -23.70 2.95 15.55
CA ALA A 59 -23.57 2.25 16.81
C ALA A 59 -22.87 3.12 17.86
N ARG A 60 -21.79 3.82 17.49
CA ARG A 60 -21.13 4.80 18.36
C ARG A 60 -22.08 5.92 18.81
N GLU A 61 -22.88 6.48 17.91
CA GLU A 61 -23.89 7.50 18.27
C GLU A 61 -24.95 6.97 19.25
N ARG A 62 -25.39 5.71 19.08
CA ARG A 62 -26.34 5.07 20.02
C ARG A 62 -25.73 4.87 21.40
N LEU A 63 -24.47 4.47 21.48
CA LEU A 63 -23.75 4.27 22.75
C LEU A 63 -23.54 5.61 23.48
N LEU A 64 -23.17 6.67 22.75
CA LEU A 64 -23.10 8.03 23.30
C LEU A 64 -24.45 8.52 23.83
N ALA A 65 -25.55 8.16 23.16
CA ALA A 65 -26.90 8.50 23.62
C ALA A 65 -27.38 7.67 24.83
N SER A 66 -26.66 6.61 25.19
CA SER A 66 -27.01 5.67 26.27
C SER A 66 -26.13 5.84 27.52
N ASP A 67 -25.58 7.03 27.74
CA ASP A 67 -24.70 7.43 28.86
C ASP A 67 -23.34 6.72 28.93
N ILE A 68 -22.81 6.22 27.79
CA ILE A 68 -21.41 5.80 27.71
C ILE A 68 -20.56 7.01 27.31
N GLU A 69 -19.79 7.51 28.26
CA GLU A 69 -18.81 8.57 28.06
C GLU A 69 -17.61 7.99 27.29
N ASP A 70 -17.54 8.28 25.98
CA ASP A 70 -16.55 7.81 25.01
C ASP A 70 -16.53 6.28 24.71
N PRO A 71 -17.44 5.79 23.84
CA PRO A 71 -17.52 4.37 23.47
C PRO A 71 -16.25 3.88 22.78
N THR A 72 -15.66 2.81 23.30
CA THR A 72 -14.47 2.21 22.71
C THR A 72 -14.80 1.41 21.44
N LEU A 73 -13.78 1.09 20.64
CA LEU A 73 -13.94 0.19 19.49
C LEU A 73 -14.45 -1.21 19.89
N HIS A 74 -14.17 -1.65 21.12
CA HIS A 74 -14.70 -2.91 21.65
C HIS A 74 -16.20 -2.82 21.92
N ASP A 75 -16.67 -1.69 22.45
CA ASP A 75 -18.10 -1.45 22.74
C ASP A 75 -18.91 -1.38 21.44
N ILE A 76 -18.37 -0.68 20.43
CA ILE A 76 -18.98 -0.61 19.09
C ILE A 76 -19.06 -2.00 18.45
N ALA A 77 -17.99 -2.80 18.55
CA ALA A 77 -17.96 -4.16 18.03
C ALA A 77 -18.97 -5.07 18.76
N ALA A 78 -19.10 -4.94 20.08
CA ALA A 78 -20.05 -5.70 20.89
C ALA A 78 -21.51 -5.35 20.53
N GLU A 79 -21.83 -4.06 20.39
CA GLU A 79 -23.14 -3.55 19.96
C GLU A 79 -23.51 -4.06 18.56
N MET A 80 -22.56 -4.05 17.63
CA MET A 80 -22.76 -4.52 16.26
C MET A 80 -22.75 -6.05 16.11
N LYS A 81 -22.25 -6.79 17.12
CA LYS A 81 -22.03 -8.25 17.09
C LYS A 81 -21.10 -8.70 15.94
N VAL A 82 -20.07 -7.91 15.67
CA VAL A 82 -19.03 -8.19 14.66
C VAL A 82 -17.65 -8.22 15.33
N PRO A 83 -16.65 -8.91 14.77
CA PRO A 83 -15.32 -8.88 15.33
C PRO A 83 -14.70 -7.48 15.26
N ILE A 84 -13.96 -7.08 16.30
CA ILE A 84 -13.31 -5.75 16.36
C ILE A 84 -12.45 -5.44 15.14
N ARG A 85 -11.77 -6.44 14.58
CA ARG A 85 -10.96 -6.30 13.37
C ARG A 85 -11.78 -5.77 12.19
N GLU A 86 -13.03 -6.22 12.03
CA GLU A 86 -13.89 -5.73 10.95
C GLU A 86 -14.29 -4.27 11.17
N VAL A 87 -14.55 -3.86 12.42
CA VAL A 87 -14.83 -2.46 12.77
C VAL A 87 -13.62 -1.57 12.48
N VAL A 88 -12.43 -1.97 12.94
CA VAL A 88 -11.17 -1.25 12.70
C VAL A 88 -10.92 -1.09 11.20
N CYS A 89 -10.93 -2.19 10.46
CA CYS A 89 -10.69 -2.16 9.01
C CYS A 89 -11.74 -1.32 8.27
N ALA A 90 -13.01 -1.35 8.70
CA ALA A 90 -14.06 -0.57 8.07
C ALA A 90 -13.91 0.93 8.34
N LEU A 91 -13.60 1.34 9.57
CA LEU A 91 -13.37 2.73 9.94
C LEU A 91 -12.11 3.29 9.27
N ASP A 92 -11.01 2.53 9.25
CA ASP A 92 -9.77 2.91 8.56
C ASP A 92 -10.00 3.09 7.05
N ALA A 93 -10.82 2.22 6.44
CA ALA A 93 -11.07 2.27 5.00
C ALA A 93 -11.79 3.53 4.54
N ILE A 94 -12.56 4.19 5.42
CA ILE A 94 -13.29 5.42 5.07
C ILE A 94 -12.59 6.70 5.54
N ALA A 95 -11.42 6.59 6.19
CA ALA A 95 -10.65 7.74 6.60
C ALA A 95 -10.17 8.53 5.38
N ASP A 96 -10.28 9.85 5.47
CA ASP A 96 -9.75 10.74 4.43
C ASP A 96 -8.22 10.74 4.48
N PRO A 97 -7.54 10.67 3.32
CA PRO A 97 -6.08 10.74 3.30
C PRO A 97 -5.60 12.13 3.74
N ILE A 98 -4.49 12.14 4.48
CA ILE A 98 -3.79 13.36 4.89
C ILE A 98 -3.10 13.98 3.67
N SER A 99 -3.16 15.31 3.52
CA SER A 99 -2.43 15.98 2.45
C SER A 99 -0.93 15.97 2.73
N LEU A 100 -0.14 15.66 1.70
CA LEU A 100 1.33 15.76 1.76
C LEU A 100 1.83 17.20 2.01
N TYR A 101 1.00 18.19 1.70
CA TYR A 101 1.29 19.61 1.88
C TYR A 101 0.73 20.19 3.18
N GLU A 102 0.21 19.36 4.08
CA GLU A 102 -0.15 19.81 5.43
C GLU A 102 1.12 20.07 6.26
N PRO A 103 1.14 21.10 7.11
CA PRO A 103 2.25 21.35 8.02
C PRO A 103 2.28 20.29 9.12
N ALA A 104 3.37 19.52 9.19
CA ALA A 104 3.63 18.54 10.24
C ALA A 104 4.19 19.21 11.52
N PHE A 105 4.94 20.30 11.37
CA PHE A 105 5.46 21.12 12.46
C PHE A 105 5.55 22.58 12.00
N ASN A 106 5.26 23.53 12.89
CA ASN A 106 5.27 24.95 12.56
C ASN A 106 6.10 25.71 13.61
N ASP A 107 7.30 26.14 13.22
CA ASP A 107 8.21 26.93 14.07
C ASP A 107 8.45 28.32 13.47
N GLY A 108 7.36 29.00 13.11
CA GLY A 108 7.35 30.42 12.76
C GLY A 108 7.83 30.75 11.34
N GLU A 109 9.12 30.56 11.05
CA GLU A 109 9.72 30.95 9.76
C GLU A 109 9.69 29.84 8.71
N ASP A 110 9.74 28.56 9.12
CA ASP A 110 9.60 27.41 8.23
C ASP A 110 8.57 26.42 8.77
N SER A 111 7.56 26.11 7.95
CA SER A 111 6.63 25.02 8.21
C SER A 111 7.17 23.75 7.56
N LEU A 112 7.52 22.75 8.36
CA LEU A 112 7.85 21.43 7.86
C LEU A 112 6.58 20.77 7.37
N LEU A 113 6.55 20.36 6.11
CA LEU A 113 5.40 19.68 5.52
C LEU A 113 5.46 18.18 5.78
N VAL A 114 4.31 17.50 5.72
CA VAL A 114 4.25 16.03 5.81
C VAL A 114 5.16 15.37 4.76
N MET A 115 5.24 15.93 3.55
CA MET A 115 6.12 15.44 2.49
C MET A 115 7.62 15.46 2.85
N ASP A 116 8.06 16.40 3.68
CA ASP A 116 9.48 16.55 4.02
C ASP A 116 9.95 15.46 5.00
N GLN A 117 9.02 14.85 5.73
CA GLN A 117 9.29 13.76 6.68
C GLN A 117 9.20 12.38 6.03
N LEU A 118 8.69 12.27 4.80
CA LEU A 118 8.60 11.00 4.11
C LEU A 118 9.95 10.64 3.51
N SER A 119 10.63 9.67 4.12
CA SER A 119 11.81 9.04 3.52
C SER A 119 11.41 8.22 2.29
N ASP A 120 12.07 8.44 1.14
CA ASP A 120 11.96 7.50 0.03
C ASP A 120 12.69 6.21 0.43
N GLY A 121 11.96 5.11 0.58
CA GLY A 121 12.53 3.77 0.84
C GLY A 121 13.46 3.27 -0.28
N LYS A 122 13.63 4.06 -1.35
CA LYS A 122 14.66 3.93 -2.37
C LYS A 122 15.88 4.79 -2.09
N LEU A 123 16.27 5.01 -0.83
CA LEU A 123 17.60 5.51 -0.48
C LEU A 123 18.62 4.56 -1.13
N GLN A 124 19.02 4.92 -2.35
CA GLN A 124 19.90 4.10 -3.16
C GLN A 124 21.31 4.14 -2.59
N GLU A 125 21.65 5.11 -1.74
CA GLU A 125 23.01 5.32 -1.24
C GLU A 125 23.58 4.06 -0.58
N GLU A 126 22.82 3.42 0.32
CA GLU A 126 23.23 2.16 0.95
C GLU A 126 23.45 1.06 -0.11
N ARG A 127 22.52 0.93 -1.06
CA ARG A 127 22.66 0.00 -2.20
C ARG A 127 23.83 0.32 -3.14
N TRP A 128 24.15 1.59 -3.34
CA TRP A 128 25.26 2.05 -4.19
C TRP A 128 26.59 1.70 -3.53
N VAL A 129 26.70 1.90 -2.21
CA VAL A 129 27.89 1.52 -1.42
C VAL A 129 28.07 0.00 -1.44
N GLU A 130 27.03 -0.77 -1.12
CA GLU A 130 27.06 -2.24 -1.18
C GLU A 130 27.46 -2.76 -2.58
N MET A 131 26.94 -2.15 -3.64
CA MET A 131 27.26 -2.54 -5.02
C MET A 131 28.70 -2.18 -5.41
N LEU A 132 29.26 -1.08 -4.88
CA LEU A 132 30.65 -0.70 -5.09
C LEU A 132 31.59 -1.65 -4.35
N ASP A 133 31.27 -2.02 -3.11
CA ASP A 133 32.03 -2.97 -2.30
C ASP A 133 32.03 -4.36 -2.94
N LEU A 134 30.86 -4.86 -3.35
CA LEU A 134 30.75 -6.12 -4.09
C LEU A 134 31.58 -6.10 -5.37
N LYS A 135 31.57 -5.01 -6.13
CA LYS A 135 32.35 -4.87 -7.36
C LYS A 135 33.86 -4.92 -7.08
N ASN A 136 34.32 -4.30 -6.01
CA ASN A 136 35.73 -4.33 -5.60
C ASN A 136 36.13 -5.71 -5.08
N ALA A 137 35.29 -6.35 -4.26
CA ALA A 137 35.51 -7.71 -3.78
C ALA A 137 35.58 -8.72 -4.94
N ILE A 138 34.67 -8.63 -5.92
CA ILE A 138 34.73 -9.47 -7.13
C ILE A 138 36.04 -9.22 -7.89
N ARG A 139 36.49 -7.96 -8.02
CA ARG A 139 37.79 -7.65 -8.67
C ARG A 139 38.99 -8.27 -7.96
N SER A 140 38.94 -8.47 -6.64
CA SER A 140 40.02 -9.09 -5.83
C SER A 140 40.13 -10.61 -6.02
N LEU A 141 39.10 -11.25 -6.59
CA LEU A 141 39.07 -12.71 -6.78
C LEU A 141 40.07 -13.18 -7.87
N PRO A 142 40.67 -14.37 -7.70
CA PRO A 142 41.40 -15.05 -8.78
C PRO A 142 40.54 -15.26 -10.03
N SER A 143 41.15 -15.28 -11.21
CA SER A 143 40.43 -15.43 -12.50
C SER A 143 39.53 -16.67 -12.52
N LYS A 144 40.05 -17.83 -12.09
CA LYS A 144 39.28 -19.09 -12.06
C LYS A 144 38.05 -19.03 -11.14
N GLU A 145 38.13 -18.31 -10.02
CA GLU A 145 37.00 -18.14 -9.10
C GLU A 145 35.95 -17.18 -9.69
N LYS A 146 36.39 -16.10 -10.34
CA LYS A 146 35.51 -15.18 -11.08
C LYS A 146 34.74 -15.89 -12.19
N ASP A 147 35.42 -16.71 -12.98
CA ASP A 147 34.81 -17.43 -14.11
C ASP A 147 33.74 -18.42 -13.61
N VAL A 148 34.04 -19.14 -12.51
CA VAL A 148 33.06 -20.03 -11.86
C VAL A 148 31.86 -19.23 -11.35
N LEU A 149 32.05 -18.11 -10.66
CA LEU A 149 30.94 -17.29 -10.18
C LEU A 149 30.10 -16.70 -11.32
N MET A 150 30.74 -16.24 -12.40
CA MET A 150 30.06 -15.73 -13.59
C MET A 150 29.15 -16.80 -14.18
N MET A 151 29.66 -18.00 -14.41
CA MET A 151 28.85 -19.09 -14.95
C MET A 151 27.73 -19.53 -13.99
N ARG A 152 27.98 -19.56 -12.67
CA ARG A 152 27.01 -20.01 -11.66
C ARG A 152 25.88 -19.01 -11.42
N TYR A 153 26.20 -17.72 -11.30
CA TYR A 153 25.26 -16.70 -10.82
C TYR A 153 24.79 -15.74 -11.91
N PHE A 154 25.60 -15.50 -12.96
CA PHE A 154 25.20 -14.63 -14.07
C PHE A 154 24.60 -15.44 -15.23
N GLU A 155 25.23 -16.55 -15.61
CA GLU A 155 24.75 -17.41 -16.70
C GLU A 155 23.78 -18.52 -16.23
N GLY A 156 23.65 -18.73 -14.92
CA GLY A 156 22.71 -19.69 -14.33
C GLY A 156 23.06 -21.17 -14.52
N LYS A 157 24.32 -21.49 -14.85
CA LYS A 157 24.77 -22.87 -15.07
C LYS A 157 24.87 -23.66 -13.77
N THR A 158 24.56 -24.95 -13.84
CA THR A 158 24.76 -25.90 -12.73
C THR A 158 26.25 -26.19 -12.49
N GLN A 159 26.63 -26.62 -11.29
CA GLN A 159 28.03 -26.99 -11.01
C GLN A 159 28.53 -28.11 -11.93
N ILE A 160 27.64 -29.01 -12.36
CA ILE A 160 27.96 -30.09 -13.31
C ILE A 160 28.28 -29.50 -14.68
N GLU A 161 27.46 -28.58 -15.20
CA GLU A 161 27.73 -27.92 -16.48
C GLU A 161 29.02 -27.09 -16.45
N VAL A 162 29.27 -26.37 -15.34
CA VAL A 162 30.53 -25.64 -15.14
C VAL A 162 31.73 -26.60 -15.11
N SER A 163 31.60 -27.75 -14.47
CA SER A 163 32.66 -28.77 -14.41
C SER A 163 33.04 -29.28 -15.80
N THR A 164 32.04 -29.51 -16.66
CA THR A 164 32.22 -29.92 -18.06
C THR A 164 32.88 -28.82 -18.88
N ILE A 165 32.47 -27.56 -18.72
CA ILE A 165 33.00 -26.42 -19.48
C ILE A 165 34.43 -26.08 -19.07
N SER A 166 34.72 -26.13 -17.76
CA SER A 166 36.01 -25.76 -17.20
C SER A 166 37.02 -26.91 -17.17
N GLY A 167 36.62 -28.14 -17.53
CA GLY A 167 37.49 -29.32 -17.55
C GLY A 167 38.01 -29.73 -16.18
N ILE A 168 37.27 -29.44 -15.11
CA ILE A 168 37.61 -29.78 -13.72
C ILE A 168 36.49 -30.59 -13.07
N SER A 169 36.78 -31.27 -11.96
CA SER A 169 35.74 -32.06 -11.26
C SER A 169 34.68 -31.16 -10.62
N GLN A 170 33.44 -31.65 -10.49
CA GLN A 170 32.36 -30.94 -9.80
C GLN A 170 32.75 -30.59 -8.34
N ALA A 171 33.47 -31.48 -7.65
CA ALA A 171 33.98 -31.20 -6.31
C ALA A 171 34.97 -30.01 -6.28
N GLN A 172 35.78 -29.84 -7.32
CA GLN A 172 36.67 -28.66 -7.45
C GLN A 172 35.87 -27.39 -7.76
N VAL A 173 34.84 -27.45 -8.62
CA VAL A 173 33.92 -26.32 -8.85
C VAL A 173 33.28 -25.87 -7.54
N SER A 174 32.76 -26.83 -6.75
CA SER A 174 32.16 -26.53 -5.45
C SER A 174 33.15 -25.88 -4.48
N ARG A 175 34.41 -26.35 -4.44
CA ARG A 175 35.46 -25.72 -3.62
C ARG A 175 35.77 -24.29 -4.06
N LEU A 176 35.93 -24.06 -5.37
CA LEU A 176 36.18 -22.72 -5.92
C LEU A 176 35.02 -21.77 -5.62
N GLU A 177 33.78 -22.22 -5.81
CA GLU A 177 32.58 -21.45 -5.50
C GLU A 177 32.51 -21.08 -4.01
N ASN A 178 32.69 -22.05 -3.12
CA ASN A 178 32.64 -21.81 -1.68
C ASN A 178 33.78 -20.89 -1.20
N ASN A 179 34.99 -21.05 -1.73
CA ASN A 179 36.12 -20.18 -1.41
C ASN A 179 35.88 -18.74 -1.88
N ALA A 180 35.38 -18.58 -3.10
CA ALA A 180 35.05 -17.28 -3.66
C ALA A 180 33.98 -16.57 -2.83
N ILE A 181 32.89 -17.27 -2.48
CA ILE A 181 31.81 -16.73 -1.64
C ILE A 181 32.32 -16.36 -0.25
N ALA A 182 33.15 -17.21 0.38
CA ALA A 182 33.74 -16.92 1.68
C ALA A 182 34.62 -15.68 1.64
N LYS A 183 35.39 -15.49 0.57
CA LYS A 183 36.23 -14.31 0.37
C LYS A 183 35.39 -13.05 0.12
N LEU A 184 34.37 -13.11 -0.74
CA LEU A 184 33.44 -12.00 -0.96
C LEU A 184 32.76 -11.56 0.34
N ARG A 185 32.30 -12.52 1.16
CA ARG A 185 31.69 -12.21 2.46
C ARG A 185 32.66 -11.55 3.42
N ARG A 186 33.93 -11.96 3.44
CA ARG A 186 34.96 -11.33 4.28
C ARG A 186 35.26 -9.91 3.82
N ASP A 187 35.51 -9.72 2.53
CA ASP A 187 35.86 -8.43 1.94
C ASP A 187 34.72 -7.40 2.09
N ILE A 188 33.45 -7.84 2.09
CA ILE A 188 32.28 -6.97 2.31
C ILE A 188 32.02 -6.74 3.81
N ALA A 189 32.29 -7.72 4.67
CA ALA A 189 32.08 -7.58 6.12
C ALA A 189 33.18 -6.77 6.82
N GLU A 190 34.38 -6.66 6.26
CA GLU A 190 35.47 -5.82 6.81
C GLU A 190 35.24 -4.30 6.61
N VAL A 191 34.23 -3.92 5.83
CA VAL A 191 33.90 -2.51 5.55
C VAL A 191 32.93 -1.91 6.59
N TYR A 192 32.39 -2.73 7.49
CA TYR A 192 31.47 -2.35 8.57
C TYR A 192 31.98 -2.77 9.95
#